data_AF-A0A4T0X2A0-F1
#
_entry.id   AF-A0A4T0X2A0-F1
#
_cell.length_a   1.000
_cell.length_b   1.000
_cell.length_c   1.000
_cell.angle_alpha   90.00
_cell.angle_beta   90.00
_cell.angle_gamma   90.00
#
_symmetry.space_group_name_H-M   'P 1'
#
loop_
_entity.id
_entity.type
_entity.pdbx_description
1 polymer ?
#
loop_
_entity_poly.entity_id
_entity_poly.type
_entity_poly.pdbx_seq_one_letter_code
_entity_poly.pdbx_strand_id
1 'polypeptide(L)'
;MSVEILKKVHDEILPGLELDLISQGAEALVFKSDKHPYLPNGPQCIVKYRPRKPYRHQQLDMSITKSRTAGEAKLLGRLYEVDGVCVPRLVAVDAANGVLWMEHIEGPSVKQWLWNGQDEEMINEKLKAVGAAVGSLHATGIVHGDLTTSNVLLQGDEGVPTLIDFGLASYSTLAEDRAVDLYVLERALQSTHSREATAGMESVLNGYMSVMSGVEASAVDRRLKQVRSREMEAPIVLDQGTGYVKIGRAGTNFPDHTFPSMVGRPILRAEEQLDNKVEIKDIMCGNEAAEVRSMLQISYPMENGIIKNWEDMEHLWDYAFYEKMKCETSGQKVLLTEPPMNPLKNREKMVDLMFEKYNFGGVYVAIQAVLALYAQGLSSGVVVDSGDGVTHIVPVYESTVLNHQTRRLDIAGRDVTKNLINLLLRRGYAFNRTADFDTVREIKEQLCYASYDLDFDTKLANETTALVRNYELPDGRIIKISSERFEAPECLFQPGLVDVEQPGIGESLFQTIQSCDVDIRSTLYKSIVLSGGSSMYPGLPSRLEKELKQQWLVHVLKGDPSRLDKFKVRIEDPPRRKHMVFIGGAVLANIMADKDHMWISKQEWEEQGPRILTKLGPR
;
A
#
# COMPACT_ATOMS: atom_id res chain seq x y z
N MET A 1 14.42 1.05 18.87
CA MET A 1 14.13 2.12 19.85
C MET A 1 15.43 2.87 20.10
N SER A 2 15.48 4.21 20.05
CA SER A 2 16.71 4.88 20.47
C SER A 2 16.78 4.84 21.99
N VAL A 3 17.85 4.26 22.53
CA VAL A 3 18.18 4.25 23.97
C VAL A 3 18.06 5.66 24.57
N GLU A 4 18.29 6.68 23.75
CA GLU A 4 18.11 8.10 24.03
C GLU A 4 16.68 8.50 24.44
N ILE A 5 15.63 7.95 23.83
CA ILE A 5 14.24 8.32 24.18
C ILE A 5 13.88 7.77 25.57
N LEU A 6 14.25 6.51 25.85
CA LEU A 6 14.02 5.92 27.18
C LEU A 6 14.80 6.66 28.26
N LYS A 7 16.06 7.01 27.99
CA LYS A 7 16.89 7.79 28.91
C LYS A 7 16.28 9.17 29.19
N LYS A 8 15.78 9.85 28.15
CA LYS A 8 15.11 11.14 28.28
C LYS A 8 13.80 11.08 29.08
N VAL A 9 13.00 10.02 28.91
CA VAL A 9 11.78 9.81 29.72
C VAL A 9 12.15 9.63 31.20
N HIS A 10 13.17 8.83 31.48
CA HIS A 10 13.63 8.54 32.85
C HIS A 10 14.28 9.76 33.52
N ASP A 11 15.15 10.48 32.80
CA ASP A 11 15.97 11.55 33.37
C ASP A 11 15.25 12.91 33.43
N GLU A 12 14.37 13.23 32.47
CA GLU A 12 13.77 14.57 32.34
C GLU A 12 12.27 14.64 32.69
N ILE A 13 11.52 13.55 32.53
CA ILE A 13 10.05 13.60 32.59
C ILE A 13 9.50 12.84 33.82
N LEU A 14 10.11 11.71 34.19
CA LEU A 14 9.69 10.85 35.29
C LEU A 14 10.85 10.47 36.22
N PRO A 15 11.56 11.45 36.82
CA PRO A 15 12.75 11.18 37.62
C PRO A 15 12.40 10.34 38.86
N GLY A 16 13.13 9.23 39.05
CA GLY A 16 13.02 8.36 40.23
C GLY A 16 11.92 7.30 40.18
N LEU A 17 11.17 7.20 39.07
CA LEU A 17 10.22 6.11 38.81
C LEU A 17 10.94 4.97 38.07
N GLU A 18 10.85 3.76 38.60
CA GLU A 18 11.25 2.54 37.88
C GLU A 18 10.17 2.24 36.85
N LEU A 19 10.54 2.24 35.57
CA LEU A 19 9.63 2.13 34.44
C LEU A 19 10.00 0.94 33.56
N ASP A 20 9.11 -0.03 33.47
CA ASP A 20 9.24 -1.17 32.56
C ASP A 20 8.37 -0.95 31.33
N LEU A 21 8.96 -0.88 30.14
CA LEU A 21 8.18 -0.67 28.92
C LEU A 21 7.33 -1.92 28.60
N ILE A 22 6.00 -1.74 28.54
CA ILE A 22 5.04 -2.81 28.17
C ILE A 22 4.69 -2.73 26.69
N SER A 23 4.44 -1.53 26.16
CA SER A 23 3.98 -1.36 24.78
C SER A 23 4.47 -0.07 24.16
N GLN A 24 4.74 -0.14 22.85
CA GLN A 24 5.14 1.00 22.03
C GLN A 24 4.21 1.12 20.83
N GLY A 25 3.31 2.10 20.88
CA GLY A 25 2.46 2.49 19.76
C GLY A 25 3.05 3.64 18.94
N ALA A 26 2.40 3.95 17.82
CA ALA A 26 2.75 5.11 17.01
C ALA A 26 2.52 6.44 17.76
N GLU A 27 1.57 6.48 18.70
CA GLU A 27 1.17 7.69 19.40
C GLU A 27 1.68 7.79 20.85
N ALA A 28 1.93 6.67 21.53
CA ALA A 28 2.31 6.65 22.94
C ALA A 28 3.21 5.46 23.29
N LEU A 29 3.98 5.64 24.36
CA LEU A 29 4.73 4.62 25.07
C LEU A 29 3.99 4.29 26.35
N VAL A 30 3.84 3.00 26.67
CA VAL A 30 3.15 2.51 27.87
C VAL A 30 4.15 1.77 28.74
N PHE A 31 4.28 2.20 29.99
CA PHE A 31 5.19 1.65 30.98
C PHE A 31 4.42 1.08 32.17
N LYS A 32 4.99 0.08 32.82
CA LYS A 32 4.64 -0.39 34.17
C LYS A 32 5.51 0.34 35.18
N SER A 33 4.94 0.70 36.33
CA SER A 33 5.68 1.24 37.46
C SER A 33 5.17 0.62 38.76
N ASP A 34 6.08 0.10 39.56
CA ASP A 34 5.79 -0.39 40.92
C ASP A 34 5.60 0.75 41.93
N LYS A 35 5.89 1.99 41.53
CA LYS A 35 5.77 3.18 42.37
C LYS A 35 4.67 4.08 41.84
N HIS A 36 3.77 4.49 42.74
CA HIS A 36 2.70 5.43 42.42
C HIS A 36 3.20 6.87 42.60
N PRO A 37 2.90 7.81 41.66
CA PRO A 37 3.51 9.14 41.57
C PRO A 37 3.32 10.01 42.83
N TYR A 38 2.25 9.78 43.58
CA TYR A 38 1.95 10.50 44.83
C TYR A 38 1.96 9.61 46.08
N LEU A 39 2.19 8.30 45.93
CA LEU A 39 2.12 7.31 47.01
C LEU A 39 3.25 6.29 46.80
N PRO A 40 4.45 6.49 47.37
CA PRO A 40 5.59 5.62 47.10
C PRO A 40 5.37 4.14 47.44
N ASN A 41 4.42 3.84 48.33
CA ASN A 41 4.01 2.49 48.73
C ASN A 41 2.62 2.10 48.17
N GLY A 42 2.15 2.78 47.12
CA GLY A 42 0.87 2.53 46.48
C GLY A 42 0.88 1.30 45.56
N PRO A 43 -0.28 0.92 45.01
CA PRO A 43 -0.39 -0.20 44.07
C PRO A 43 0.36 0.09 42.75
N GLN A 44 0.67 -0.98 42.01
CA GLN A 44 1.26 -0.89 40.67
C GLN A 44 0.42 0.00 39.75
N CYS A 45 1.08 0.80 38.93
CA CYS A 45 0.43 1.72 38.01
C CYS A 45 0.98 1.58 36.59
N ILE A 46 0.16 1.97 35.63
CA ILE A 46 0.49 2.08 34.23
C ILE A 46 0.70 3.54 33.88
N VAL A 47 1.82 3.83 33.22
CA VAL A 47 2.20 5.17 32.80
C VAL A 47 2.17 5.25 31.28
N LYS A 48 1.28 6.07 30.74
CA LYS A 48 1.19 6.33 29.30
C LYS A 48 1.80 7.68 28.99
N TYR A 49 2.81 7.70 28.12
CA TYR A 49 3.54 8.88 27.72
C TYR A 49 3.44 9.12 26.22
N ARG A 50 3.06 10.35 25.82
CA ARG A 50 2.98 10.76 24.41
C ARG A 50 4.23 11.56 24.00
N PRO A 51 5.19 10.96 23.28
CA PRO A 51 6.43 11.65 22.92
C PRO A 51 6.21 12.75 21.88
N ARG A 52 6.98 13.83 22.00
CA ARG A 52 6.96 14.94 21.03
C ARG A 52 7.27 14.44 19.62
N LYS A 53 6.56 14.99 18.63
CA LYS A 53 6.73 14.63 17.21
C LYS A 53 7.60 15.67 16.50
N PRO A 54 8.85 15.34 16.09
CA PRO A 54 9.80 16.32 15.55
C PRO A 54 9.37 16.92 14.20
N TYR A 55 8.46 16.25 13.49
CA TYR A 55 7.89 16.73 12.23
C TYR A 55 6.75 17.76 12.40
N ARG A 56 6.24 17.96 13.63
CA ARG A 56 5.19 18.95 13.91
C ARG A 56 5.78 20.25 14.45
N HIS A 57 5.15 21.37 14.14
CA HIS A 57 5.49 22.65 14.74
C HIS A 57 5.36 22.58 16.27
N GLN A 58 6.36 23.08 17.02
CA GLN A 58 6.49 22.85 18.46
C GLN A 58 5.26 23.27 19.28
N GLN A 59 4.71 24.46 19.01
CA GLN A 59 3.52 24.95 19.72
C GLN A 59 2.26 24.12 19.40
N LEU A 60 2.16 23.66 18.14
CA LEU A 60 1.03 22.85 17.70
C LEU A 60 1.09 21.46 18.35
N ASP A 61 2.27 20.84 18.38
CA ASP A 61 2.48 19.52 19.01
C ASP A 61 2.20 19.55 20.51
N MET A 62 2.65 20.60 21.22
CA MET A 62 2.33 20.81 22.63
C MET A 62 0.83 20.98 22.86
N SER A 63 0.16 21.78 22.03
CA SER A 63 -1.30 21.99 22.14
C SER A 63 -2.09 20.70 21.88
N ILE A 64 -1.71 19.94 20.85
CA ILE A 64 -2.37 18.67 20.52
C ILE A 64 -2.14 17.64 21.63
N THR A 65 -0.90 17.46 22.07
CA THR A 65 -0.55 16.50 23.13
C THR A 65 -1.32 16.83 24.42
N LYS A 66 -1.33 18.10 24.83
CA LYS A 66 -2.09 18.55 26.00
C LYS A 66 -3.58 18.29 25.88
N SER A 67 -4.18 18.67 24.75
CA SER A 67 -5.60 18.49 24.50
C SER A 67 -5.99 17.01 24.57
N ARG A 68 -5.21 16.14 23.92
CA ARG A 68 -5.49 14.70 23.86
C ARG A 68 -5.31 14.01 25.21
N THR A 69 -4.23 14.29 25.93
CA THR A 69 -4.01 13.71 27.26
C THR A 69 -5.07 14.17 28.26
N ALA A 70 -5.46 15.45 28.23
CA ALA A 70 -6.54 15.95 29.08
C ALA A 70 -7.91 15.35 28.71
N GLY A 71 -8.18 15.19 27.41
CA GLY A 71 -9.41 14.56 26.91
C GLY A 71 -9.55 13.11 27.38
N GLU A 72 -8.50 12.32 27.21
CA GLU A 72 -8.44 10.92 27.65
C GLU A 72 -8.63 10.79 29.17
N ALA A 73 -7.93 11.60 29.96
CA ALA A 73 -8.08 11.63 31.41
C ALA A 73 -9.53 11.95 31.85
N LYS A 74 -10.15 12.94 31.21
CA LYS A 74 -11.53 13.34 31.52
C LYS A 74 -12.54 12.24 31.20
N LEU A 75 -12.34 11.51 30.10
CA LEU A 75 -13.20 10.39 29.72
C LEU A 75 -13.05 9.23 30.70
N LEU A 76 -11.81 8.82 31.02
CA LEU A 76 -11.54 7.77 32.01
C LEU A 76 -12.15 8.07 33.38
N GLY A 77 -11.95 9.29 33.89
CA GLY A 77 -12.51 9.70 35.18
C GLY A 77 -14.03 9.64 35.21
N ARG A 78 -14.70 9.98 34.10
CA ARG A 78 -16.15 9.87 33.98
C ARG A 78 -16.63 8.43 33.85
N LEU A 79 -15.99 7.64 33.01
CA LEU A 79 -16.38 6.25 32.73
C LEU A 79 -16.22 5.34 33.95
N TYR A 80 -15.24 5.63 34.82
CA TYR A 80 -15.03 4.87 36.05
C TYR A 80 -16.20 4.96 37.03
N GLU A 81 -17.04 6.00 36.94
CA GLU A 81 -18.22 6.18 37.79
C GLU A 81 -19.50 5.58 37.16
N VAL A 82 -19.41 4.98 35.96
CA VAL A 82 -20.57 4.45 35.25
C VAL A 82 -20.74 2.96 35.53
N ASP A 83 -21.89 2.59 36.10
CA ASP A 83 -22.26 1.19 36.30
C ASP A 83 -22.25 0.41 34.97
N GLY A 84 -21.55 -0.73 34.95
CA GLY A 84 -21.45 -1.61 33.78
C GLY A 84 -20.29 -1.30 32.82
N VAL A 85 -19.53 -0.23 33.04
CA VAL A 85 -18.32 0.07 32.26
C VAL A 85 -17.07 -0.11 33.12
N CYS A 86 -16.30 -1.16 32.86
CA CYS A 86 -15.02 -1.37 33.53
C CYS A 86 -13.90 -0.66 32.74
N VAL A 87 -13.25 0.31 33.37
CA VAL A 87 -12.07 1.02 32.86
C VAL A 87 -11.02 1.18 33.96
N PRO A 88 -9.74 1.36 33.61
CA PRO A 88 -8.71 1.66 34.61
C PRO A 88 -9.02 2.93 35.39
N ARG A 89 -8.84 2.89 36.71
CA ARG A 89 -8.94 4.10 37.53
C ARG A 89 -7.86 5.10 37.12
N LEU A 90 -8.27 6.36 36.89
CA LEU A 90 -7.33 7.45 36.69
C LEU A 90 -6.62 7.77 38.02
N VAL A 91 -5.28 7.72 38.00
CA VAL A 91 -4.43 8.00 39.16
C VAL A 91 -3.94 9.45 39.14
N ALA A 92 -3.37 9.88 38.01
CA ALA A 92 -2.77 11.19 37.86
C ALA A 92 -2.74 11.61 36.39
N VAL A 93 -2.65 12.91 36.14
CA VAL A 93 -2.49 13.46 34.80
C VAL A 93 -1.55 14.66 34.79
N ASP A 94 -0.57 14.63 33.89
CA ASP A 94 0.22 15.78 33.49
C ASP A 94 0.01 15.99 31.99
N ALA A 95 -1.07 16.71 31.67
CA ALA A 95 -1.44 16.96 30.29
C ALA A 95 -0.38 17.81 29.57
N ALA A 96 0.31 18.74 30.25
CA ALA A 96 1.28 19.62 29.61
C ALA A 96 2.48 18.83 29.04
N ASN A 97 2.88 17.76 29.73
CA ASN A 97 3.96 16.88 29.30
C ASN A 97 3.47 15.58 28.63
N GLY A 98 2.16 15.41 28.48
CA GLY A 98 1.58 14.26 27.78
C GLY A 98 1.66 12.95 28.57
N VAL A 99 1.60 13.02 29.91
CA VAL A 99 1.71 11.86 30.80
C VAL A 99 0.38 11.58 31.50
N LEU A 100 0.02 10.30 31.55
CA LEU A 100 -1.18 9.79 32.20
C LEU A 100 -0.80 8.58 33.08
N TRP A 101 -1.25 8.57 34.33
CA TRP A 101 -1.09 7.43 35.23
C TRP A 101 -2.45 6.81 35.49
N MET A 102 -2.51 5.49 35.40
CA MET A 102 -3.73 4.71 35.61
C MET A 102 -3.44 3.45 36.40
N GLU A 103 -4.49 2.84 36.94
CA GLU A 103 -4.45 1.53 37.57
C GLU A 103 -3.90 0.46 36.63
N HIS A 104 -3.08 -0.45 37.17
CA HIS A 104 -2.68 -1.66 36.47
C HIS A 104 -3.79 -2.71 36.57
N ILE A 105 -4.36 -3.09 35.43
CA ILE A 105 -5.37 -4.14 35.33
C ILE A 105 -4.65 -5.46 35.08
N GLU A 106 -4.78 -6.40 36.02
CA GLU A 106 -4.22 -7.75 35.89
C GLU A 106 -5.12 -8.63 35.04
N GLY A 107 -4.56 -9.16 33.94
CA GLY A 107 -5.26 -10.08 33.05
C GLY A 107 -4.70 -10.06 31.62
N PRO A 108 -4.92 -11.11 30.82
CA PRO A 108 -4.57 -11.11 29.40
C PRO A 108 -5.52 -10.19 28.62
N SER A 109 -5.05 -9.67 27.49
CA SER A 109 -5.97 -9.09 26.50
C SER A 109 -6.83 -10.17 25.87
N VAL A 110 -8.02 -9.81 25.38
CA VAL A 110 -8.90 -10.74 24.63
C VAL A 110 -8.13 -11.37 23.47
N LYS A 111 -7.26 -10.60 22.79
CA LYS A 111 -6.37 -11.13 21.75
C LYS A 111 -5.47 -12.27 22.25
N GLN A 112 -4.79 -12.07 23.37
CA GLN A 112 -3.91 -13.07 23.97
C GLN A 112 -4.69 -14.28 24.49
N TRP A 113 -5.85 -14.05 25.09
CA TRP A 113 -6.70 -15.09 25.64
C TRP A 113 -7.24 -16.02 24.55
N LEU A 114 -7.69 -15.46 23.41
CA LEU A 114 -8.15 -16.22 22.24
C LEU A 114 -7.04 -17.12 21.64
N TRP A 115 -5.77 -16.70 21.71
CA TRP A 115 -4.67 -17.52 21.19
C TRP A 115 -4.36 -18.77 22.01
N ASN A 116 -4.81 -18.82 23.27
CA ASN A 116 -4.51 -19.93 24.17
C ASN A 116 -5.41 -21.18 23.94
N GLY A 117 -6.16 -21.24 22.84
CA GLY A 117 -6.92 -22.43 22.43
C GLY A 117 -8.05 -22.78 23.38
N GLN A 118 -8.97 -21.84 23.58
CA GLN A 118 -10.15 -22.00 24.44
C GLN A 118 -11.27 -22.76 23.69
N ASP A 119 -12.23 -23.32 24.44
CA ASP A 119 -13.41 -23.95 23.86
C ASP A 119 -14.40 -22.90 23.31
N GLU A 120 -15.13 -23.25 22.25
CA GLU A 120 -15.98 -22.35 21.47
C GLU A 120 -17.11 -21.74 22.32
N GLU A 121 -17.68 -22.53 23.23
CA GLU A 121 -18.74 -22.08 24.14
C GLU A 121 -18.23 -20.96 25.08
N MET A 122 -17.03 -21.13 25.63
CA MET A 122 -16.42 -20.16 26.53
C MET A 122 -15.98 -18.89 25.79
N ILE A 123 -15.50 -19.03 24.54
CA ILE A 123 -15.20 -17.90 23.67
C ILE A 123 -16.46 -17.05 23.43
N ASN A 124 -17.56 -17.70 23.07
CA ASN A 124 -18.83 -17.02 22.81
C ASN A 124 -19.38 -16.32 24.06
N GLU A 125 -19.30 -16.96 25.24
CA GLU A 125 -19.71 -16.34 26.50
C GLU A 125 -18.89 -15.09 26.83
N LYS A 126 -17.55 -15.16 26.68
CA LYS A 126 -16.67 -14.01 26.94
C LYS A 126 -16.87 -12.90 25.92
N LEU A 127 -17.00 -13.22 24.64
CA LEU A 127 -17.25 -12.21 23.61
C LEU A 127 -18.62 -11.54 23.77
N LYS A 128 -19.63 -12.27 24.27
CA LYS A 128 -20.90 -11.68 24.67
C LYS A 128 -20.74 -10.70 25.83
N ALA A 129 -19.93 -11.02 26.85
CA ALA A 129 -19.61 -10.08 27.92
C ALA A 129 -18.87 -8.83 27.39
N VAL A 130 -17.94 -9.00 26.45
CA VAL A 130 -17.26 -7.87 25.78
C VAL A 130 -18.28 -6.98 25.06
N GLY A 131 -19.22 -7.59 24.33
CA GLY A 131 -20.32 -6.88 23.68
C GLY A 131 -21.15 -6.05 24.66
N ALA A 132 -21.48 -6.60 25.82
CA ALA A 132 -22.22 -5.88 26.86
C ALA A 132 -21.42 -4.70 27.45
N ALA A 133 -20.11 -4.85 27.65
CA ALA A 133 -19.24 -3.75 28.10
C ALA A 133 -19.19 -2.61 27.07
N VAL A 134 -19.11 -2.94 25.77
CA VAL A 134 -19.15 -1.96 24.67
C VAL A 134 -20.52 -1.29 24.57
N GLY A 135 -21.61 -2.04 24.76
CA GLY A 135 -22.96 -1.50 24.84
C GLY A 135 -23.11 -0.49 25.98
N SER A 136 -22.57 -0.82 27.15
CA SER A 136 -22.57 0.06 28.32
C SER A 136 -21.76 1.34 28.06
N LEU A 137 -20.61 1.23 27.38
CA LEU A 137 -19.83 2.38 26.95
C LEU A 137 -20.65 3.30 26.03
N HIS A 138 -21.24 2.75 24.97
CA HIS A 138 -22.00 3.53 23.98
C HIS A 138 -23.27 4.17 24.56
N ALA A 139 -23.90 3.54 25.56
CA ALA A 139 -25.04 4.10 26.29
C ALA A 139 -24.69 5.42 27.00
N THR A 140 -23.42 5.66 27.33
CA THR A 140 -22.96 6.94 27.91
C THR A 140 -22.81 8.07 26.88
N GLY A 141 -22.99 7.77 25.58
CA GLY A 141 -22.74 8.71 24.49
C GLY A 141 -21.24 8.88 24.17
N ILE A 142 -20.41 7.91 24.55
CA ILE A 142 -18.97 7.87 24.26
C ILE A 142 -18.71 6.73 23.28
N VAL A 143 -17.87 7.00 22.28
CA VAL A 143 -17.29 6.00 21.37
C VAL A 143 -15.80 5.89 21.65
N HIS A 144 -15.24 4.69 21.51
CA HIS A 144 -13.85 4.36 21.81
C HIS A 144 -12.89 4.86 20.72
N GLY A 145 -13.26 4.71 19.45
CA GLY A 145 -12.50 5.17 18.28
C GLY A 145 -11.28 4.29 17.90
N ASP A 146 -10.97 3.25 18.67
CA ASP A 146 -9.89 2.28 18.41
C ASP A 146 -10.19 0.95 19.12
N LEU A 147 -11.40 0.45 18.96
CA LEU A 147 -11.88 -0.71 19.69
C LEU A 147 -11.36 -2.01 19.06
N THR A 148 -10.21 -2.50 19.53
CA THR A 148 -9.60 -3.77 19.08
C THR A 148 -9.59 -4.82 20.19
N THR A 149 -9.40 -6.09 19.83
CA THR A 149 -9.23 -7.19 20.81
C THR A 149 -7.99 -7.03 21.71
N SER A 150 -7.05 -6.14 21.35
CA SER A 150 -5.88 -5.81 22.20
C SER A 150 -6.20 -4.75 23.25
N ASN A 151 -7.23 -3.94 23.00
CA ASN A 151 -7.67 -2.84 23.87
C ASN A 151 -8.79 -3.27 24.84
N VAL A 152 -9.00 -4.57 25.01
CA VAL A 152 -9.90 -5.16 26.00
C VAL A 152 -9.13 -6.18 26.82
N LEU A 153 -9.03 -5.96 28.13
CA LEU A 153 -8.42 -6.87 29.09
C LEU A 153 -9.49 -7.71 29.79
N LEU A 154 -9.15 -8.93 30.17
CA LEU A 154 -10.01 -9.79 30.97
C LEU A 154 -9.50 -9.80 32.41
N GLN A 155 -10.12 -8.98 33.28
CA GLN A 155 -9.67 -8.75 34.64
C GLN A 155 -10.13 -9.85 35.61
N GLY A 156 -9.20 -10.34 36.44
CA GLY A 156 -9.47 -11.30 37.51
C GLY A 156 -9.84 -12.71 37.03
N ASP A 157 -10.12 -13.62 37.96
CA ASP A 157 -10.41 -15.03 37.67
C ASP A 157 -11.71 -15.22 36.89
N GLU A 158 -12.68 -14.32 37.09
CA GLU A 158 -13.94 -14.29 36.34
C GLU A 158 -13.77 -13.66 34.94
N GLY A 159 -12.60 -13.09 34.61
CA GLY A 159 -12.30 -12.53 33.30
C GLY A 159 -13.27 -11.43 32.87
N VAL A 160 -13.44 -10.42 33.72
CA VAL A 160 -14.35 -9.29 33.47
C VAL A 160 -13.78 -8.38 32.37
N PRO A 161 -14.51 -8.12 31.27
CA PRO A 161 -14.03 -7.25 30.20
C PRO A 161 -13.81 -5.81 30.68
N THR A 162 -12.56 -5.36 30.62
CA THR A 162 -12.12 -4.02 31.00
C THR A 162 -11.56 -3.31 29.77
N LEU A 163 -12.18 -2.19 29.38
CA LEU A 163 -11.81 -1.41 28.20
C LEU A 163 -10.62 -0.51 28.54
N ILE A 164 -9.62 -0.47 27.66
CA ILE A 164 -8.39 0.31 27.85
C ILE A 164 -8.05 1.11 26.58
N ASP A 165 -7.16 2.10 26.72
CA ASP A 165 -6.71 2.97 25.62
C ASP A 165 -7.80 3.86 24.98
N PHE A 166 -8.28 4.83 25.75
CA PHE A 166 -9.23 5.85 25.28
C PHE A 166 -8.55 7.00 24.52
N GLY A 167 -7.41 6.74 23.88
CA GLY A 167 -6.58 7.78 23.26
C GLY A 167 -7.21 8.46 22.03
N LEU A 168 -8.24 7.83 21.44
CA LEU A 168 -9.03 8.32 20.31
C LEU A 168 -10.52 8.44 20.65
N ALA A 169 -10.89 8.22 21.91
CA ALA A 169 -12.27 8.23 22.34
C ALA A 169 -12.88 9.64 22.28
N SER A 170 -14.17 9.71 21.97
CA SER A 170 -14.88 10.98 21.81
C SER A 170 -16.36 10.85 22.17
N TYR A 171 -17.01 12.00 22.38
CA TYR A 171 -18.45 12.03 22.56
C TYR A 171 -19.14 11.96 21.20
N SER A 172 -19.96 10.93 21.00
CA SER A 172 -20.82 10.81 19.84
C SER A 172 -22.10 10.05 20.16
N THR A 173 -23.22 10.62 19.74
CA THR A 173 -24.54 9.96 19.75
C THR A 173 -24.89 9.37 18.38
N LEU A 174 -24.01 9.50 17.39
CA LEU A 174 -24.25 9.00 16.05
C LEU A 174 -24.14 7.48 16.03
N ALA A 175 -25.17 6.83 15.48
CA ALA A 175 -25.17 5.38 15.30
C ALA A 175 -24.06 4.90 14.35
N GLU A 176 -23.54 5.78 13.47
CA GLU A 176 -22.43 5.48 12.56
C GLU A 176 -21.11 5.30 13.31
N ASP A 177 -20.74 6.22 14.20
CA ASP A 177 -19.49 6.11 14.98
C ASP A 177 -19.49 4.88 15.89
N ARG A 178 -20.64 4.57 16.51
CA ARG A 178 -20.84 3.34 17.30
C ARG A 178 -20.71 2.08 16.45
N ALA A 179 -21.21 2.11 15.22
CA ALA A 179 -21.08 1.00 14.28
C ALA A 179 -19.63 0.83 13.81
N VAL A 180 -18.88 1.92 13.64
CA VAL A 180 -17.44 1.87 13.31
C VAL A 180 -16.65 1.17 14.42
N ASP A 181 -16.92 1.47 15.69
CA ASP A 181 -16.25 0.76 16.81
C ASP A 181 -16.49 -0.76 16.76
N LEU A 182 -17.76 -1.17 16.60
CA LEU A 182 -18.11 -2.59 16.49
C LEU A 182 -17.48 -3.25 15.25
N TYR A 183 -17.38 -2.50 14.15
CA TYR A 183 -16.74 -2.95 12.93
C TYR A 183 -15.21 -3.12 13.10
N VAL A 184 -14.52 -2.18 13.74
CA VAL A 184 -13.08 -2.30 14.05
C VAL A 184 -12.82 -3.52 14.93
N LEU A 185 -13.70 -3.79 15.91
CA LEU A 185 -13.61 -4.97 16.75
C LEU A 185 -13.79 -6.27 15.94
N GLU A 186 -14.73 -6.30 14.99
CA GLU A 186 -14.91 -7.41 14.05
C GLU A 186 -13.67 -7.66 13.18
N ARG A 187 -13.00 -6.60 12.70
CA ARG A 187 -11.71 -6.73 11.98
C ARG A 187 -10.64 -7.34 12.88
N ALA A 188 -10.54 -6.88 14.11
CA ALA A 188 -9.58 -7.40 15.07
C ALA A 188 -9.82 -8.90 15.37
N LEU A 189 -11.09 -9.32 15.53
CA LEU A 189 -11.47 -10.72 15.71
C LEU A 189 -11.10 -11.59 14.52
N GLN A 190 -11.46 -11.20 13.30
CA GLN A 190 -11.13 -11.96 12.09
C GLN A 190 -9.61 -12.13 11.89
N SER A 191 -8.81 -11.13 12.26
CA SER A 191 -7.35 -11.21 12.18
C SER A 191 -6.73 -12.14 13.23
N THR A 192 -7.37 -12.29 14.39
CA THR A 192 -6.82 -13.02 15.54
C THR A 192 -7.27 -14.48 15.56
N HIS A 193 -8.52 -14.76 15.15
CA HIS A 193 -9.14 -16.08 15.23
C HIS A 193 -10.13 -16.32 14.06
N SER A 194 -9.59 -16.47 12.84
CA SER A 194 -10.37 -16.49 11.58
C SER A 194 -11.43 -17.59 11.49
N ARG A 195 -11.23 -18.73 12.16
CA ARG A 195 -12.11 -19.90 12.09
C ARG A 195 -13.47 -19.68 12.76
N GLU A 196 -13.54 -18.84 13.79
CA GLU A 196 -14.73 -18.64 14.63
C GLU A 196 -15.18 -17.18 14.69
N ALA A 197 -14.53 -16.29 13.93
CA ALA A 197 -14.77 -14.85 14.02
C ALA A 197 -16.23 -14.44 13.72
N THR A 198 -16.94 -15.18 12.86
CA THR A 198 -18.35 -14.93 12.55
C THR A 198 -19.23 -15.22 13.77
N ALA A 199 -19.11 -16.40 14.37
CA ALA A 199 -19.86 -16.79 15.57
C ALA A 199 -19.50 -15.93 16.79
N GLY A 200 -18.21 -15.63 16.94
CA GLY A 200 -17.72 -14.74 17.99
C GLY A 200 -18.29 -13.31 17.86
N MET A 201 -18.37 -12.78 16.63
CA MET A 201 -18.96 -11.46 16.41
C MET A 201 -20.48 -11.45 16.63
N GLU A 202 -21.20 -12.52 16.29
CA GLU A 202 -22.61 -12.65 16.66
C GLU A 202 -22.80 -12.63 18.18
N SER A 203 -21.92 -13.29 18.93
CA SER A 203 -21.90 -13.24 20.39
C SER A 203 -21.67 -11.82 20.92
N VAL A 204 -20.71 -11.07 20.34
CA VAL A 204 -20.49 -9.64 20.67
C VAL A 204 -21.77 -8.83 20.41
N LEU A 205 -22.42 -9.00 19.26
CA LEU A 205 -23.64 -8.26 18.93
C LEU A 205 -24.80 -8.61 19.86
N ASN A 206 -24.94 -9.88 20.23
CA ASN A 206 -25.94 -10.32 21.19
C ASN A 206 -25.74 -9.68 22.57
N GLY A 207 -24.50 -9.56 23.03
CA GLY A 207 -24.17 -8.85 24.27
C GLY A 207 -24.39 -7.34 24.17
N TYR A 208 -24.02 -6.75 23.03
CA TYR A 208 -24.25 -5.33 22.77
C TYR A 208 -25.74 -4.98 22.79
N MET A 209 -26.57 -5.80 22.14
CA MET A 209 -28.03 -5.63 22.08
C MET A 209 -28.73 -5.96 23.41
N SER A 210 -28.10 -6.70 24.34
CA SER A 210 -28.70 -6.91 25.66
C SER A 210 -28.62 -5.67 26.55
N VAL A 211 -27.69 -4.75 26.26
CA VAL A 211 -27.55 -3.47 26.98
C VAL A 211 -28.22 -2.33 26.22
N MET A 212 -27.93 -2.21 24.92
CA MET A 212 -28.54 -1.20 24.06
C MET A 212 -29.95 -1.66 23.68
N SER A 213 -30.99 -0.98 24.15
CA SER A 213 -32.38 -1.35 23.88
C SER A 213 -33.11 -0.38 22.93
N GLY A 214 -34.10 -0.89 22.20
CA GLY A 214 -35.02 -0.08 21.38
C GLY A 214 -34.43 0.48 20.08
N VAL A 215 -34.81 1.72 19.74
CA VAL A 215 -34.54 2.35 18.44
C VAL A 215 -33.04 2.57 18.18
N GLU A 216 -32.26 2.85 19.23
CA GLU A 216 -30.82 3.09 19.10
C GLU A 216 -30.04 1.83 18.69
N ALA A 217 -30.39 0.67 19.26
CA ALA A 217 -29.75 -0.59 18.93
C ALA A 217 -30.03 -0.99 17.47
N SER A 218 -31.28 -0.86 17.03
CA SER A 218 -31.66 -1.11 15.63
C SER A 218 -30.99 -0.14 14.66
N ALA A 219 -30.80 1.12 15.06
CA ALA A 219 -30.08 2.10 14.25
C ALA A 219 -28.59 1.73 14.09
N VAL A 220 -27.94 1.29 15.17
CA VAL A 220 -26.54 0.84 15.13
C VAL A 220 -26.39 -0.44 14.32
N ASP A 221 -27.26 -1.45 14.49
CA ASP A 221 -27.24 -2.69 13.69
C ASP A 221 -27.42 -2.40 12.19
N ARG A 222 -28.39 -1.53 11.84
CA ARG A 222 -28.57 -1.10 10.45
C ARG A 222 -27.34 -0.39 9.90
N ARG A 223 -26.70 0.49 10.69
CA ARG A 223 -25.47 1.17 10.28
C ARG A 223 -24.30 0.22 10.17
N LEU A 224 -24.14 -0.74 11.08
CA LEU A 224 -23.11 -1.77 11.00
C LEU A 224 -23.26 -2.61 9.74
N LYS A 225 -24.49 -3.02 9.39
CA LYS A 225 -24.77 -3.70 8.13
C LYS A 225 -24.40 -2.83 6.92
N GLN A 226 -24.65 -1.53 6.98
CA GLN A 226 -24.24 -0.58 5.94
C GLN A 226 -22.72 -0.38 5.88
N VAL A 227 -22.02 -0.36 7.02
CA VAL A 227 -20.55 -0.27 7.07
C VAL A 227 -19.93 -1.54 6.48
N ARG A 228 -20.49 -2.71 6.80
CA ARG A 228 -20.12 -3.99 6.19
C ARG A 228 -20.39 -4.01 4.68
N SER A 229 -21.54 -3.48 4.24
CA SER A 229 -21.86 -3.41 2.81
C SER A 229 -20.93 -2.47 2.05
N ARG A 230 -20.51 -1.35 2.65
CA ARG A 230 -19.51 -0.43 2.06
C ARG A 230 -18.16 -1.09 1.77
N GLU A 231 -17.74 -2.11 2.54
CA GLU A 231 -16.51 -2.89 2.26
C GLU A 231 -16.73 -3.93 1.13
N MET A 232 -17.92 -4.53 1.07
CA MET A 232 -18.31 -5.44 -0.02
C MET A 232 -18.58 -4.72 -1.35
N GLU A 233 -19.06 -3.47 -1.30
CA GLU A 233 -19.38 -2.61 -2.46
C GLU A 233 -18.21 -1.72 -2.90
N ALA A 234 -17.07 -1.76 -2.19
CA ALA A 234 -15.89 -0.99 -2.56
C ALA A 234 -15.44 -1.38 -3.98
N PRO A 235 -15.33 -0.43 -4.92
CA PRO A 235 -14.94 -0.75 -6.29
C PRO A 235 -13.60 -1.48 -6.36
N ILE A 236 -13.49 -2.47 -7.25
CA ILE A 236 -12.25 -3.18 -7.52
C ILE A 236 -11.34 -2.29 -8.36
N VAL A 237 -10.05 -2.29 -8.07
CA VAL A 237 -9.02 -1.62 -8.86
C VAL A 237 -8.10 -2.67 -9.44
N LEU A 238 -7.93 -2.65 -10.76
CA LEU A 238 -7.11 -3.59 -11.49
C LEU A 238 -6.08 -2.84 -12.36
N ASP A 239 -4.84 -2.80 -11.85
CA ASP A 239 -3.67 -2.32 -12.58
C ASP A 239 -3.00 -3.49 -13.32
N GLN A 240 -3.21 -3.54 -14.62
CA GLN A 240 -2.72 -4.58 -15.52
C GLN A 240 -1.37 -4.19 -16.14
N GLY A 241 -0.29 -4.43 -15.40
CA GLY A 241 1.07 -4.18 -15.87
C GLY A 241 1.62 -5.32 -16.73
N THR A 242 2.48 -5.02 -17.70
CA THR A 242 3.11 -6.02 -18.58
C THR A 242 3.87 -7.12 -17.82
N GLY A 243 4.52 -6.77 -16.71
CA GLY A 243 5.24 -7.73 -15.88
C GLY A 243 4.39 -8.30 -14.75
N TYR A 244 3.57 -7.45 -14.11
CA TYR A 244 2.80 -7.80 -12.92
C TYR A 244 1.42 -7.16 -12.95
N VAL A 245 0.41 -7.96 -12.60
CA VAL A 245 -0.93 -7.50 -12.26
C VAL A 245 -0.95 -7.10 -10.79
N LYS A 246 -1.64 -5.99 -10.49
CA LYS A 246 -1.91 -5.52 -9.13
C LYS A 246 -3.41 -5.32 -9.01
N ILE A 247 -4.03 -6.00 -8.06
CA ILE A 247 -5.47 -5.95 -7.83
C ILE A 247 -5.76 -5.70 -6.36
N GLY A 248 -6.83 -4.98 -6.08
CA GLY A 248 -7.34 -4.78 -4.73
C GLY A 248 -8.58 -3.89 -4.72
N ARG A 249 -8.98 -3.45 -3.53
CA ARG A 249 -10.18 -2.62 -3.34
C ARG A 249 -9.88 -1.12 -3.29
N ALA A 250 -10.88 -0.31 -3.63
CA ALA A 250 -10.83 1.13 -3.43
C ALA A 250 -10.55 1.50 -1.96
N GLY A 251 -9.81 2.58 -1.73
CA GLY A 251 -9.46 3.05 -0.38
C GLY A 251 -8.29 2.32 0.29
N THR A 252 -7.74 1.25 -0.31
CA THR A 252 -6.55 0.60 0.22
C THR A 252 -5.26 1.34 -0.17
N ASN A 253 -4.25 1.25 0.71
CA ASN A 253 -2.94 1.88 0.50
C ASN A 253 -1.95 0.98 -0.25
N PHE A 254 -2.30 -0.29 -0.45
CA PHE A 254 -1.49 -1.32 -1.11
C PHE A 254 -2.42 -2.25 -1.89
N PRO A 255 -1.96 -2.81 -3.02
CA PRO A 255 -2.73 -3.85 -3.69
C PRO A 255 -2.87 -5.07 -2.78
N ASP A 256 -4.06 -5.65 -2.73
CA ASP A 256 -4.34 -6.86 -1.95
C ASP A 256 -3.53 -8.03 -2.50
N HIS A 257 -3.39 -8.10 -3.83
CA HIS A 257 -2.59 -9.09 -4.52
C HIS A 257 -1.72 -8.47 -5.62
N THR A 258 -0.50 -8.99 -5.74
CA THR A 258 0.41 -8.72 -6.86
C THR A 258 0.96 -10.05 -7.36
N PHE A 259 0.88 -10.31 -8.67
CA PHE A 259 1.38 -11.54 -9.27
C PHE A 259 1.87 -11.31 -10.71
N PRO A 260 2.77 -12.16 -11.23
CA PRO A 260 3.28 -12.04 -12.60
C PRO A 260 2.19 -12.14 -13.65
N SER A 261 2.30 -11.33 -14.70
CA SER A 261 1.37 -11.35 -15.85
C SER A 261 1.71 -12.46 -16.83
N MET A 262 1.57 -13.71 -16.39
CA MET A 262 1.95 -14.90 -17.16
C MET A 262 0.90 -16.02 -17.06
N VAL A 263 0.78 -16.77 -18.15
CA VAL A 263 -0.04 -17.97 -18.26
C VAL A 263 0.85 -19.12 -18.68
N GLY A 264 0.69 -20.28 -18.06
CA GLY A 264 1.48 -21.48 -18.34
C GLY A 264 0.59 -22.66 -18.66
N ARG A 265 0.96 -23.42 -19.70
CA ARG A 265 0.30 -24.66 -20.11
C ARG A 265 1.26 -25.84 -19.93
N PRO A 266 0.86 -26.96 -19.33
CA PRO A 266 1.76 -28.10 -19.11
C PRO A 266 2.36 -28.65 -20.41
N ILE A 267 3.68 -28.91 -20.41
CA ILE A 267 4.40 -29.47 -21.57
C ILE A 267 4.12 -30.98 -21.71
N LEU A 268 3.84 -31.65 -20.60
CA LEU A 268 3.51 -33.08 -20.53
C LEU A 268 2.10 -33.25 -19.97
N ARG A 269 1.35 -34.25 -20.47
CA ARG A 269 0.04 -34.60 -19.90
C ARG A 269 0.26 -35.16 -18.49
N ALA A 270 -0.42 -34.58 -17.51
CA ALA A 270 -0.25 -34.83 -16.10
C ALA A 270 -0.64 -36.28 -15.70
N GLU A 271 0.34 -37.17 -15.58
CA GLU A 271 0.20 -38.44 -14.82
C GLU A 271 1.37 -38.68 -13.85
N GLU A 272 2.45 -37.89 -13.88
CA GLU A 272 3.52 -37.99 -12.88
C GLU A 272 3.26 -37.00 -11.74
N GLN A 273 2.62 -37.49 -10.66
CA GLN A 273 2.70 -36.85 -9.36
C GLN A 273 4.17 -36.83 -8.92
N LEU A 274 4.83 -35.69 -9.12
CA LEU A 274 6.12 -35.39 -8.53
C LEU A 274 5.91 -34.58 -7.25
N ASP A 275 6.86 -34.70 -6.31
CA ASP A 275 6.91 -34.22 -4.91
C ASP A 275 6.65 -32.71 -4.66
N ASN A 276 6.04 -31.97 -5.58
CA ASN A 276 5.70 -30.57 -5.42
C ASN A 276 4.31 -30.40 -4.77
N LYS A 277 4.21 -29.48 -3.81
CA LYS A 277 2.97 -29.12 -3.09
C LYS A 277 1.87 -28.49 -3.98
N VAL A 278 2.11 -28.34 -5.29
CA VAL A 278 1.25 -27.60 -6.22
C VAL A 278 0.69 -28.58 -7.26
N GLU A 279 -0.64 -28.70 -7.30
CA GLU A 279 -1.34 -29.48 -8.31
C GLU A 279 -1.28 -28.76 -9.67
N ILE A 280 -0.81 -29.47 -10.71
CA ILE A 280 -0.66 -28.90 -12.06
C ILE A 280 -2.03 -28.97 -12.76
N LYS A 281 -2.66 -27.80 -12.92
CA LYS A 281 -3.88 -27.62 -13.72
C LYS A 281 -3.54 -27.48 -15.22
N ASP A 282 -4.55 -27.64 -16.07
CA ASP A 282 -4.42 -27.42 -17.53
C ASP A 282 -3.95 -25.99 -17.87
N ILE A 283 -4.35 -25.02 -17.03
CA ILE A 283 -3.97 -23.62 -17.13
C ILE A 283 -3.49 -23.16 -15.77
N MET A 284 -2.24 -22.70 -15.72
CA MET A 284 -1.61 -22.13 -14.54
C MET A 284 -1.43 -20.62 -14.78
N CYS A 285 -1.73 -19.79 -13.79
CA CYS A 285 -1.61 -18.33 -13.89
C CYS A 285 -0.78 -17.75 -12.75
N GLY A 286 -0.13 -16.60 -12.99
CA GLY A 286 0.49 -15.81 -11.94
C GLY A 286 1.57 -16.55 -11.14
N ASN A 287 1.46 -16.52 -9.81
CA ASN A 287 2.46 -17.12 -8.91
C ASN A 287 2.51 -18.64 -9.07
N GLU A 288 1.36 -19.30 -9.28
CA GLU A 288 1.30 -20.75 -9.50
C GLU A 288 2.05 -21.14 -10.78
N ALA A 289 1.92 -20.36 -11.85
CA ALA A 289 2.70 -20.57 -13.08
C ALA A 289 4.20 -20.29 -12.90
N ALA A 290 4.55 -19.33 -12.04
CA ALA A 290 5.95 -18.99 -11.76
C ALA A 290 6.66 -20.10 -10.95
N GLU A 291 5.98 -20.71 -9.97
CA GLU A 291 6.53 -21.76 -9.11
C GLU A 291 6.88 -23.04 -9.89
N VAL A 292 6.04 -23.45 -10.84
CA VAL A 292 6.27 -24.65 -11.69
C VAL A 292 6.68 -24.30 -13.12
N ARG A 293 7.27 -23.12 -13.33
CA ARG A 293 7.63 -22.58 -14.66
C ARG A 293 8.40 -23.57 -15.55
N SER A 294 9.30 -24.35 -14.98
CA SER A 294 10.14 -25.31 -15.73
C SER A 294 9.33 -26.42 -16.42
N MET A 295 8.12 -26.69 -15.94
CA MET A 295 7.22 -27.73 -16.44
C MET A 295 6.16 -27.18 -17.41
N LEU A 296 6.14 -25.85 -17.60
CA LEU A 296 5.09 -25.15 -18.32
C LEU A 296 5.66 -24.44 -19.56
N GLN A 297 4.88 -24.47 -20.65
CA GLN A 297 5.04 -23.55 -21.75
C GLN A 297 4.41 -22.21 -21.35
N ILE A 298 5.25 -21.22 -21.08
CA ILE A 298 4.83 -19.88 -20.64
C ILE A 298 4.49 -18.96 -21.82
N SER A 299 3.36 -18.27 -21.72
CA SER A 299 2.98 -17.13 -22.55
C SER A 299 2.75 -15.87 -21.70
N TYR A 300 2.93 -14.70 -22.32
CA TYR A 300 2.67 -13.39 -21.74
C TYR A 300 1.57 -12.71 -22.57
N PRO A 301 0.38 -12.42 -22.02
CA PRO A 301 -0.73 -11.85 -22.79
C PRO A 301 -0.48 -10.41 -23.24
N MET A 302 0.44 -9.71 -22.57
CA MET A 302 0.75 -8.30 -22.80
C MET A 302 2.18 -8.14 -23.33
N GLU A 303 2.32 -7.22 -24.27
CA GLU A 303 3.60 -6.78 -24.82
C GLU A 303 3.66 -5.26 -24.80
N ASN A 304 4.68 -4.71 -24.13
CA ASN A 304 4.94 -3.26 -24.01
C ASN A 304 3.69 -2.45 -23.60
N GLY A 305 2.97 -2.93 -22.59
CA GLY A 305 1.75 -2.32 -22.04
C GLY A 305 0.45 -2.69 -22.76
N ILE A 306 0.52 -3.30 -23.95
CA ILE A 306 -0.64 -3.55 -24.81
C ILE A 306 -1.00 -5.03 -24.78
N ILE A 307 -2.30 -5.33 -24.57
CA ILE A 307 -2.82 -6.70 -24.67
C ILE A 307 -2.74 -7.18 -26.13
N LYS A 308 -2.08 -8.31 -26.33
CA LYS A 308 -1.92 -8.98 -27.64
C LYS A 308 -2.72 -10.28 -27.70
N ASN A 309 -2.66 -11.10 -26.65
CA ASN A 309 -3.43 -12.33 -26.54
C ASN A 309 -4.57 -12.15 -25.53
N TRP A 310 -5.79 -12.07 -26.04
CA TRP A 310 -6.99 -11.88 -25.21
C TRP A 310 -7.42 -13.13 -24.47
N GLU A 311 -7.20 -14.31 -25.05
CA GLU A 311 -7.53 -15.59 -24.40
C GLU A 311 -6.70 -15.78 -23.12
N ASP A 312 -5.38 -15.58 -23.22
CA ASP A 312 -4.49 -15.61 -22.06
C ASP A 312 -4.81 -14.49 -21.05
N MET A 313 -5.22 -13.30 -21.53
CA MET A 313 -5.60 -12.20 -20.64
C MET A 313 -6.86 -12.53 -19.84
N GLU A 314 -7.83 -13.19 -20.47
CA GLU A 314 -9.04 -13.64 -19.81
C GLU A 314 -8.75 -14.66 -18.70
N HIS A 315 -7.86 -15.64 -18.94
CA HIS A 315 -7.44 -16.56 -17.88
C HIS A 315 -6.73 -15.85 -16.72
N LEU A 316 -5.97 -14.79 -17.01
CA LEU A 316 -5.31 -13.99 -15.99
C LEU A 316 -6.31 -13.16 -15.17
N TRP A 317 -7.38 -12.67 -15.79
CA TRP A 317 -8.48 -11.98 -15.09
C TRP A 317 -9.36 -12.94 -14.29
N ASP A 318 -9.67 -14.12 -14.82
CA ASP A 318 -10.36 -15.18 -14.06
C ASP A 318 -9.56 -15.53 -12.79
N TYR A 319 -8.24 -15.66 -12.92
CA TYR A 319 -7.33 -15.84 -11.79
C TYR A 319 -7.35 -14.66 -10.82
N ALA A 320 -7.38 -13.42 -11.32
CA ALA A 320 -7.41 -12.22 -10.48
C ALA A 320 -8.69 -12.14 -9.65
N PHE A 321 -9.87 -12.32 -10.27
CA PHE A 321 -11.16 -12.13 -9.62
C PHE A 321 -11.59 -13.33 -8.77
N TYR A 322 -11.48 -14.54 -9.30
CA TYR A 322 -12.05 -15.72 -8.65
C TYR A 322 -11.05 -16.43 -7.73
N GLU A 323 -9.79 -16.58 -8.14
CA GLU A 323 -8.79 -17.32 -7.35
C GLU A 323 -8.09 -16.44 -6.31
N LYS A 324 -7.73 -15.20 -6.67
CA LYS A 324 -7.06 -14.26 -5.76
C LYS A 324 -8.04 -13.47 -4.91
N MET A 325 -8.87 -12.62 -5.52
CA MET A 325 -9.80 -11.76 -4.78
C MET A 325 -10.96 -12.54 -4.14
N LYS A 326 -11.27 -13.74 -4.64
CA LYS A 326 -12.39 -14.59 -4.18
C LYS A 326 -13.69 -13.81 -4.07
N CYS A 327 -13.97 -12.95 -5.04
CA CYS A 327 -15.12 -12.06 -5.04
C CYS A 327 -16.09 -12.39 -6.16
N GLU A 328 -17.39 -12.24 -5.89
CA GLU A 328 -18.41 -12.21 -6.92
C GLU A 328 -18.36 -10.87 -7.65
N THR A 329 -18.13 -10.90 -8.96
CA THR A 329 -18.01 -9.69 -9.80
C THR A 329 -19.36 -9.07 -10.16
N SER A 330 -20.42 -9.87 -10.10
CA SER A 330 -21.77 -9.50 -10.52
C SER A 330 -22.27 -8.25 -9.78
N GLY A 331 -22.64 -7.21 -10.53
CA GLY A 331 -23.17 -5.96 -9.98
C GLY A 331 -22.15 -5.03 -9.30
N GLN A 332 -20.88 -5.44 -9.16
CA GLN A 332 -19.84 -4.59 -8.58
C GLN A 332 -19.30 -3.55 -9.56
N LYS A 333 -18.49 -2.61 -9.06
CA LYS A 333 -17.80 -1.61 -9.87
C LYS A 333 -16.31 -1.96 -10.03
N VAL A 334 -15.74 -1.77 -11.21
CA VAL A 334 -14.31 -2.03 -11.48
C VAL A 334 -13.63 -0.86 -12.20
N LEU A 335 -12.50 -0.43 -11.67
CA LEU A 335 -11.58 0.51 -12.29
C LEU A 335 -10.42 -0.25 -12.90
N LEU A 336 -10.29 -0.15 -14.22
CA LEU A 336 -9.19 -0.69 -15.01
C LEU A 336 -8.18 0.41 -15.31
N THR A 337 -6.91 0.04 -15.41
CA THR A 337 -5.87 0.96 -15.89
C THR A 337 -5.45 0.64 -17.32
N GLU A 338 -5.06 1.64 -18.09
CA GLU A 338 -4.45 1.44 -19.40
C GLU A 338 -3.23 2.35 -19.61
N PRO A 339 -2.26 1.92 -20.44
CA PRO A 339 -1.14 2.77 -20.81
C PRO A 339 -1.59 3.93 -21.70
N PRO A 340 -0.79 5.01 -21.78
CA PRO A 340 -1.02 6.05 -22.78
C PRO A 340 -1.04 5.44 -24.19
N MET A 341 -1.80 6.05 -25.11
CA MET A 341 -1.89 5.62 -26.52
C MET A 341 -2.40 4.17 -26.75
N ASN A 342 -3.09 3.56 -25.78
CA ASN A 342 -3.74 2.25 -25.95
C ASN A 342 -4.74 2.29 -27.14
N PRO A 343 -4.77 1.32 -28.08
CA PRO A 343 -5.74 1.31 -29.18
C PRO A 343 -7.20 1.35 -28.70
N LEU A 344 -8.08 2.07 -29.42
CA LEU A 344 -9.49 2.19 -29.01
C LEU A 344 -10.19 0.82 -28.98
N LYS A 345 -9.92 -0.01 -29.98
CA LYS A 345 -10.42 -1.39 -30.05
C LYS A 345 -10.06 -2.22 -28.82
N ASN A 346 -8.88 -1.98 -28.25
CA ASN A 346 -8.49 -2.67 -27.02
C ASN A 346 -9.31 -2.17 -25.84
N ARG A 347 -9.49 -0.85 -25.71
CA ARG A 347 -10.35 -0.27 -24.67
C ARG A 347 -11.79 -0.77 -24.77
N GLU A 348 -12.35 -0.81 -25.98
CA GLU A 348 -13.68 -1.37 -26.24
C GLU A 348 -13.77 -2.81 -25.77
N LYS A 349 -12.83 -3.67 -26.19
CA LYS A 349 -12.81 -5.08 -25.81
C LYS A 349 -12.61 -5.32 -24.30
N MET A 350 -11.84 -4.46 -23.62
CA MET A 350 -11.74 -4.54 -22.16
C MET A 350 -13.09 -4.31 -21.49
N VAL A 351 -13.78 -3.24 -21.88
CA VAL A 351 -15.08 -2.87 -21.29
C VAL A 351 -16.15 -3.91 -21.63
N ASP A 352 -16.15 -4.38 -22.87
CA ASP A 352 -17.05 -5.45 -23.35
C ASP A 352 -16.93 -6.71 -22.49
N LEU A 353 -15.70 -7.20 -22.26
CA LEU A 353 -15.48 -8.37 -21.41
C LEU A 353 -15.92 -8.15 -19.96
N MET A 354 -15.73 -6.95 -19.39
CA MET A 354 -16.18 -6.65 -18.04
C MET A 354 -17.70 -6.72 -17.88
N PHE A 355 -18.46 -6.31 -18.90
CA PHE A 355 -19.92 -6.37 -18.86
C PHE A 355 -20.48 -7.74 -19.25
N GLU A 356 -19.97 -8.34 -20.34
CA GLU A 356 -20.53 -9.56 -20.92
C GLU A 356 -20.09 -10.81 -20.18
N LYS A 357 -18.80 -10.95 -19.86
CA LYS A 357 -18.26 -12.14 -19.18
C LYS A 357 -18.36 -12.04 -17.66
N TYR A 358 -17.93 -10.91 -17.09
CA TYR A 358 -17.83 -10.75 -15.63
C TYR A 358 -19.06 -10.10 -14.98
N ASN A 359 -20.01 -9.59 -15.77
CA ASN A 359 -21.25 -8.99 -15.31
C ASN A 359 -21.09 -7.86 -14.27
N PHE A 360 -20.05 -7.03 -14.43
CA PHE A 360 -19.88 -5.85 -13.58
C PHE A 360 -21.03 -4.87 -13.76
N GLY A 361 -21.46 -4.21 -12.67
CA GLY A 361 -22.48 -3.17 -12.68
C GLY A 361 -21.96 -1.81 -13.16
N GLY A 362 -20.66 -1.54 -12.99
CA GLY A 362 -20.03 -0.32 -13.47
C GLY A 362 -18.55 -0.48 -13.81
N VAL A 363 -18.10 0.16 -14.89
CA VAL A 363 -16.72 0.09 -15.38
C VAL A 363 -16.17 1.49 -15.56
N TYR A 364 -14.93 1.70 -15.13
CA TYR A 364 -14.15 2.90 -15.40
C TYR A 364 -12.76 2.52 -15.93
N VAL A 365 -12.29 3.18 -16.98
CA VAL A 365 -10.92 2.96 -17.51
C VAL A 365 -10.12 4.25 -17.35
N ALA A 366 -9.00 4.15 -16.65
CA ALA A 366 -8.16 5.29 -16.30
C ALA A 366 -6.75 5.16 -16.92
N ILE A 367 -6.17 6.29 -17.33
CA ILE A 367 -4.80 6.34 -17.84
C ILE A 367 -3.82 6.25 -16.67
N GLN A 368 -2.84 5.34 -16.76
CA GLN A 368 -1.85 5.07 -15.71
C GLN A 368 -1.13 6.33 -15.20
N ALA A 369 -0.70 7.21 -16.10
CA ALA A 369 0.00 8.45 -15.75
C ALA A 369 -0.88 9.43 -14.95
N VAL A 370 -2.16 9.56 -15.29
CA VAL A 370 -3.08 10.44 -14.56
C VAL A 370 -3.27 9.94 -13.14
N LEU A 371 -3.41 8.62 -12.97
CA LEU A 371 -3.50 8.00 -11.64
C LEU A 371 -2.23 8.25 -10.81
N ALA A 372 -1.05 8.17 -11.42
CA ALA A 372 0.21 8.42 -10.72
C ALA A 372 0.28 9.86 -10.14
N LEU A 373 -0.18 10.88 -10.89
CA LEU A 373 -0.25 12.26 -10.38
C LEU A 373 -1.31 12.42 -9.28
N TYR A 374 -2.47 11.79 -9.44
CA TYR A 374 -3.53 11.82 -8.43
C TYR A 374 -3.08 11.21 -7.10
N ALA A 375 -2.24 10.16 -7.14
CA ALA A 375 -1.65 9.59 -5.93
C ALA A 375 -0.78 10.60 -5.14
N GLN A 376 -0.28 11.65 -5.79
CA GLN A 376 0.48 12.76 -5.17
C GLN A 376 -0.38 14.01 -4.93
N GLY A 377 -1.66 14.00 -5.28
CA GLY A 377 -2.52 15.18 -5.20
C GLY A 377 -2.15 16.27 -6.20
N LEU A 378 -1.53 15.89 -7.33
CA LEU A 378 -1.16 16.80 -8.41
C LEU A 378 -2.14 16.66 -9.59
N SER A 379 -2.49 17.79 -10.21
CA SER A 379 -3.27 17.82 -11.47
C SER A 379 -2.41 18.13 -12.69
N SER A 380 -1.20 18.67 -12.50
CA SER A 380 -0.27 19.03 -13.58
C SER A 380 1.14 18.54 -13.25
N GLY A 381 1.83 17.97 -14.24
CA GLY A 381 3.17 17.45 -14.09
C GLY A 381 3.56 16.55 -15.26
N VAL A 382 4.77 15.98 -15.21
CA VAL A 382 5.22 14.95 -16.16
C VAL A 382 5.45 13.67 -15.40
N VAL A 383 4.80 12.60 -15.83
CA VAL A 383 5.02 11.27 -15.26
C VAL A 383 6.06 10.53 -16.10
N VAL A 384 7.11 10.06 -15.44
CA VAL A 384 8.05 9.08 -16.00
C VAL A 384 7.68 7.73 -15.42
N ASP A 385 6.88 6.97 -16.15
CA ASP A 385 6.42 5.64 -15.75
C ASP A 385 7.28 4.57 -16.41
N SER A 386 8.17 3.95 -15.63
CA SER A 386 9.09 2.91 -16.12
C SER A 386 8.73 1.56 -15.52
N GLY A 387 8.06 0.73 -16.33
CA GLY A 387 7.55 -0.59 -15.94
C GLY A 387 8.51 -1.75 -16.23
N ASP A 388 7.95 -2.93 -16.52
CA ASP A 388 8.72 -4.10 -16.95
C ASP A 388 9.02 -4.06 -18.45
N GLY A 389 8.05 -3.73 -19.30
CA GLY A 389 8.19 -3.82 -20.76
C GLY A 389 8.33 -2.49 -21.49
N VAL A 390 7.99 -1.36 -20.87
CA VAL A 390 7.97 -0.05 -21.54
C VAL A 390 8.19 1.08 -20.54
N THR A 391 8.79 2.18 -21.01
CA THR A 391 8.88 3.43 -20.28
C THR A 391 8.09 4.51 -21.01
N HIS A 392 7.19 5.20 -20.31
CA HIS A 392 6.41 6.30 -20.85
C HIS A 392 6.77 7.62 -20.16
N ILE A 393 6.83 8.68 -20.95
CA ILE A 393 6.97 10.05 -20.47
C ILE A 393 5.72 10.81 -20.89
N VAL A 394 4.86 11.07 -19.91
CA VAL A 394 3.49 11.55 -20.14
C VAL A 394 3.34 12.92 -19.48
N PRO A 395 3.33 14.01 -20.27
CA PRO A 395 2.98 15.33 -19.78
C PRO A 395 1.46 15.43 -19.55
N VAL A 396 1.08 15.89 -18.37
CA VAL A 396 -0.30 16.11 -17.96
C VAL A 396 -0.43 17.55 -17.49
N TYR A 397 -1.47 18.23 -17.95
CA TYR A 397 -1.79 19.60 -17.55
C TYR A 397 -3.27 19.70 -17.22
N GLU A 398 -3.59 20.14 -16.00
CA GLU A 398 -4.97 20.27 -15.52
C GLU A 398 -5.79 18.98 -15.73
N SER A 399 -5.22 17.84 -15.34
CA SER A 399 -5.78 16.49 -15.48
C SER A 399 -5.98 16.01 -16.92
N THR A 400 -5.50 16.75 -17.92
CA THR A 400 -5.55 16.38 -19.33
C THR A 400 -4.19 15.91 -19.80
N VAL A 401 -4.14 14.72 -20.41
CA VAL A 401 -2.91 14.17 -21.00
C VAL A 401 -2.61 14.88 -22.32
N LEU A 402 -1.37 15.33 -22.50
CA LEU A 402 -0.93 15.92 -23.76
C LEU A 402 -0.37 14.82 -24.68
N ASN A 403 -1.27 14.13 -25.40
CA ASN A 403 -0.91 12.94 -26.17
C ASN A 403 0.11 13.18 -27.27
N HIS A 404 0.03 14.32 -27.96
CA HIS A 404 0.97 14.67 -29.03
C HIS A 404 2.41 14.89 -28.55
N GLN A 405 2.61 15.11 -27.24
CA GLN A 405 3.90 15.31 -26.60
C GLN A 405 4.34 14.08 -25.78
N THR A 406 3.48 13.06 -25.67
CA THR A 406 3.78 11.84 -24.95
C THR A 406 4.81 11.02 -25.72
N ARG A 407 5.85 10.57 -25.01
CA ARG A 407 6.90 9.73 -25.59
C ARG A 407 6.87 8.34 -24.97
N ARG A 408 7.08 7.35 -25.83
CA ARG A 408 7.24 5.95 -25.46
C ARG A 408 8.65 5.52 -25.80
N LEU A 409 9.34 4.93 -24.82
CA LEU A 409 10.61 4.27 -25.00
C LEU A 409 10.40 2.76 -24.84
N ASP A 410 10.85 1.99 -25.82
CA ASP A 410 10.80 0.53 -25.80
C ASP A 410 12.01 -0.04 -25.02
N ILE A 411 12.26 0.55 -23.85
CA ILE A 411 13.28 0.12 -22.91
C ILE A 411 12.75 0.23 -21.48
N ALA A 412 12.86 -0.87 -20.72
CA ALA A 412 12.37 -0.94 -19.36
C ALA A 412 13.06 -2.04 -18.55
N GLY A 413 12.40 -2.52 -17.48
CA GLY A 413 12.97 -3.47 -16.53
C GLY A 413 13.39 -4.80 -17.14
N ARG A 414 12.67 -5.29 -18.15
CA ARG A 414 12.95 -6.54 -18.87
C ARG A 414 14.25 -6.44 -19.67
N ASP A 415 14.51 -5.30 -20.30
CA ASP A 415 15.70 -5.08 -21.10
C ASP A 415 16.93 -4.85 -20.21
N VAL A 416 16.76 -4.21 -19.05
CA VAL A 416 17.79 -4.17 -18.00
C VAL A 416 18.13 -5.60 -17.52
N THR A 417 17.13 -6.46 -17.29
CA THR A 417 17.39 -7.87 -16.92
C THR A 417 18.15 -8.61 -18.03
N LYS A 418 17.76 -8.45 -19.30
CA LYS A 418 18.48 -9.06 -20.44
C LYS A 418 19.92 -8.55 -20.54
N ASN A 419 20.14 -7.25 -20.33
CA ASN A 419 21.48 -6.66 -20.32
C ASN A 419 22.33 -7.27 -19.20
N LEU A 420 21.77 -7.38 -17.98
CA LEU A 420 22.44 -8.01 -16.85
C LEU A 420 22.83 -9.46 -17.13
N ILE A 421 21.95 -10.25 -17.77
CA ILE A 421 22.28 -11.63 -18.20
C ILE A 421 23.49 -11.63 -19.13
N ASN A 422 23.54 -10.73 -20.12
CA ASN A 422 24.66 -10.65 -21.05
C ASN A 422 25.96 -10.22 -20.35
N LEU A 423 25.91 -9.31 -19.38
CA LEU A 423 27.08 -8.88 -18.60
C LEU A 423 27.61 -10.01 -17.69
N LEU A 424 26.71 -10.72 -16.99
CA LEU A 424 27.08 -11.87 -16.16
C LEU A 424 27.68 -13.00 -16.99
N LEU A 425 27.17 -13.22 -18.21
CA LEU A 425 27.72 -14.18 -19.15
C LEU A 425 29.17 -13.82 -19.56
N ARG A 426 29.45 -12.54 -19.83
CA ARG A 426 30.82 -12.06 -20.14
C ARG A 426 31.78 -12.25 -18.96
N ARG A 427 31.28 -12.20 -17.73
CA ARG A 427 32.05 -12.50 -16.51
C ARG A 427 32.31 -13.99 -16.28
N GLY A 428 31.64 -14.87 -17.04
CA GLY A 428 31.79 -16.33 -16.94
C GLY A 428 30.68 -17.03 -16.16
N TYR A 429 29.61 -16.33 -15.77
CA TYR A 429 28.42 -16.98 -15.20
C TYR A 429 27.46 -17.37 -16.32
N ALA A 430 27.36 -18.67 -16.59
CA ALA A 430 26.51 -19.20 -17.67
C ALA A 430 25.03 -19.25 -17.24
N PHE A 431 24.34 -18.11 -17.33
CA PHE A 431 22.89 -18.04 -17.17
C PHE A 431 22.18 -18.29 -18.50
N ASN A 432 21.13 -19.11 -18.48
CA ASN A 432 20.22 -19.28 -19.60
C ASN A 432 19.20 -18.13 -19.62
N ARG A 433 19.04 -17.48 -20.78
CA ARG A 433 18.15 -16.34 -20.99
C ARG A 433 16.69 -16.59 -20.57
N THR A 434 16.22 -17.83 -20.61
CA THR A 434 14.81 -18.18 -20.36
C THR A 434 14.57 -18.81 -18.99
N ALA A 435 15.47 -19.70 -18.55
CA ALA A 435 15.32 -20.44 -17.30
C ALA A 435 15.73 -19.60 -16.08
N ASP A 436 16.79 -18.81 -16.22
CA ASP A 436 17.36 -18.04 -15.10
C ASP A 436 16.89 -16.57 -15.09
N PHE A 437 15.94 -16.22 -15.96
CA PHE A 437 15.47 -14.85 -16.12
C PHE A 437 14.90 -14.27 -14.82
N ASP A 438 14.16 -15.10 -14.06
CA ASP A 438 13.54 -14.69 -12.80
C ASP A 438 14.60 -14.48 -11.71
N THR A 439 15.58 -15.39 -11.58
CA THR A 439 16.73 -15.26 -10.68
C THR A 439 17.55 -14.00 -10.97
N VAL A 440 17.82 -13.71 -12.25
CA VAL A 440 18.57 -12.50 -12.64
C VAL A 440 17.75 -11.23 -12.44
N ARG A 441 16.42 -11.29 -12.53
CA ARG A 441 15.55 -10.18 -12.14
C ARG A 441 15.66 -9.88 -10.64
N GLU A 442 15.69 -10.90 -9.78
CA GLU A 442 15.87 -10.71 -8.33
C GLU A 442 17.23 -10.08 -8.01
N ILE A 443 18.29 -10.56 -8.64
CA ILE A 443 19.63 -9.97 -8.55
C ILE A 443 19.58 -8.48 -8.93
N LYS A 444 18.92 -8.15 -10.04
CA LYS A 444 18.74 -6.77 -10.50
C LYS A 444 18.02 -5.93 -9.46
N GLU A 445 16.89 -6.40 -8.93
CA GLU A 445 16.09 -5.65 -7.96
C GLU A 445 16.80 -5.43 -6.63
N GLN A 446 17.65 -6.37 -6.20
CA GLN A 446 18.37 -6.27 -4.91
C GLN A 446 19.69 -5.50 -5.00
N LEU A 447 20.44 -5.64 -6.10
CA LEU A 447 21.84 -5.21 -6.15
C LEU A 447 22.12 -4.05 -7.11
N CYS A 448 21.30 -3.85 -8.15
CA CYS A 448 21.56 -2.82 -9.15
C CYS A 448 21.19 -1.42 -8.66
N TYR A 449 21.87 -0.42 -9.21
CA TYR A 449 21.63 1.00 -8.94
C TYR A 449 21.96 1.84 -10.17
N ALA A 450 21.40 3.04 -10.27
CA ALA A 450 21.73 3.98 -11.33
C ALA A 450 22.93 4.84 -10.92
N SER A 451 24.01 4.77 -11.69
CA SER A 451 25.21 5.56 -11.43
C SER A 451 24.96 7.05 -11.65
N TYR A 452 25.43 7.89 -10.72
CA TYR A 452 25.45 9.34 -10.90
C TYR A 452 26.60 9.79 -11.83
N ASP A 453 27.75 9.12 -11.75
CA ASP A 453 28.94 9.38 -12.53
C ASP A 453 29.58 8.05 -12.95
N LEU A 454 29.33 7.68 -14.20
CA LEU A 454 29.73 6.39 -14.74
C LEU A 454 31.26 6.23 -14.75
N ASP A 455 32.02 7.29 -15.03
CA ASP A 455 33.48 7.25 -15.07
C ASP A 455 34.06 7.01 -13.68
N PHE A 456 33.48 7.67 -12.67
CA PHE A 456 33.87 7.47 -11.28
C PHE A 456 33.58 6.04 -10.80
N ASP A 457 32.36 5.53 -11.04
CA ASP A 457 31.98 4.18 -10.62
C ASP A 457 32.79 3.10 -11.37
N THR A 458 33.12 3.33 -12.64
CA THR A 458 33.99 2.45 -13.44
C THR A 458 35.41 2.40 -12.87
N LYS A 459 36.00 3.55 -12.51
CA LYS A 459 37.30 3.59 -11.84
C LYS A 459 37.26 2.89 -10.50
N LEU A 460 36.24 3.16 -9.69
CA LEU A 460 36.08 2.54 -8.37
C LEU A 460 35.94 1.02 -8.47
N ALA A 461 35.22 0.52 -9.47
CA ALA A 461 35.05 -0.91 -9.72
C ALA A 461 36.34 -1.60 -10.18
N ASN A 462 37.19 -0.90 -10.94
CA ASN A 462 38.45 -1.44 -11.46
C ASN A 462 39.59 -1.36 -10.43
N GLU A 463 39.62 -0.30 -9.62
CA GLU A 463 40.70 -0.03 -8.66
C GLU A 463 40.44 -0.63 -7.27
N THR A 464 39.17 -0.90 -6.92
CA THR A 464 38.79 -1.38 -5.58
C THR A 464 37.75 -2.50 -5.62
N THR A 465 37.61 -3.22 -4.51
CA THR A 465 36.56 -4.23 -4.31
C THR A 465 35.32 -3.69 -3.59
N ALA A 466 35.23 -2.38 -3.34
CA ALA A 466 34.18 -1.77 -2.52
C ALA A 466 32.76 -2.01 -3.07
N LEU A 467 32.64 -2.10 -4.41
CA LEU A 467 31.38 -2.31 -5.11
C LEU A 467 30.98 -3.79 -5.24
N VAL A 468 31.89 -4.73 -4.93
CA VAL A 468 31.62 -6.17 -5.01
C VAL A 468 30.56 -6.55 -3.98
N ARG A 469 29.53 -7.28 -4.42
CA ARG A 469 28.52 -7.91 -3.57
C ARG A 469 28.38 -9.38 -3.93
N ASN A 470 28.12 -10.19 -2.90
CA ASN A 470 27.85 -11.61 -3.04
C ASN A 470 26.34 -11.82 -3.14
N TYR A 471 25.92 -12.75 -4.00
CA TYR A 471 24.54 -13.21 -4.10
C TYR A 471 24.52 -14.74 -4.07
N GLU A 472 23.61 -15.32 -3.30
CA GLU A 472 23.42 -16.77 -3.21
C GLU A 472 22.32 -17.20 -4.17
N LEU A 473 22.66 -18.06 -5.13
CA LEU A 473 21.71 -18.63 -6.09
C LEU A 473 20.83 -19.70 -5.43
N PRO A 474 19.68 -20.07 -6.04
CA PRO A 474 18.79 -21.09 -5.49
C PRO A 474 19.44 -22.47 -5.29
N ASP A 475 20.53 -22.76 -6.01
CA ASP A 475 21.31 -23.99 -5.88
C ASP A 475 22.40 -23.91 -4.77
N GLY A 476 22.45 -22.82 -4.02
CA GLY A 476 23.43 -22.53 -2.97
C GLY A 476 24.77 -21.98 -3.47
N ARG A 477 24.94 -21.77 -4.80
CA ARG A 477 26.19 -21.19 -5.33
C ARG A 477 26.25 -19.69 -5.06
N ILE A 478 27.41 -19.21 -4.62
CA ILE A 478 27.62 -17.78 -4.38
C ILE A 478 28.31 -17.15 -5.59
N ILE A 479 27.66 -16.16 -6.20
CA ILE A 479 28.21 -15.35 -7.29
C ILE A 479 28.63 -13.98 -6.76
N LYS A 480 29.67 -13.41 -7.39
CA LYS A 480 30.19 -12.06 -7.11
C LYS A 480 29.82 -11.12 -8.25
N ILE A 481 29.19 -10.00 -7.90
CA ILE A 481 28.71 -8.99 -8.84
C ILE A 481 29.32 -7.64 -8.44
N SER A 482 29.89 -6.90 -9.40
CA SER A 482 30.52 -5.59 -9.16
C SER A 482 30.00 -4.52 -10.12
N SER A 483 30.65 -4.30 -11.26
CA SER A 483 30.32 -3.20 -12.16
C SER A 483 28.99 -3.41 -12.89
N GLU A 484 28.56 -4.66 -13.05
CA GLU A 484 27.26 -5.02 -13.64
C GLU A 484 26.08 -4.42 -12.86
N ARG A 485 26.30 -4.08 -11.59
CA ARG A 485 25.29 -3.44 -10.73
C ARG A 485 24.86 -2.08 -11.27
N PHE A 486 25.77 -1.31 -11.87
CA PHE A 486 25.47 0.00 -12.44
C PHE A 486 25.51 0.01 -13.97
N GLU A 487 26.26 -0.89 -14.61
CA GLU A 487 26.28 -1.03 -16.06
C GLU A 487 24.94 -1.58 -16.60
N ALA A 488 24.26 -2.46 -15.86
CA ALA A 488 23.01 -3.03 -16.33
C ALA A 488 21.90 -1.98 -16.49
N PRO A 489 21.60 -1.11 -15.49
CA PRO A 489 20.59 -0.05 -15.63
C PRO A 489 21.01 1.11 -16.53
N GLU A 490 22.29 1.23 -16.90
CA GLU A 490 22.79 2.31 -17.77
C GLU A 490 22.11 2.28 -19.14
N CYS A 491 21.60 1.12 -19.60
CA CYS A 491 20.84 1.05 -20.83
C CYS A 491 19.61 1.98 -20.84
N LEU A 492 19.00 2.29 -19.68
CA LEU A 492 17.91 3.27 -19.60
C LEU A 492 18.33 4.68 -20.06
N PHE A 493 19.60 5.04 -19.87
CA PHE A 493 20.18 6.31 -20.29
C PHE A 493 20.91 6.20 -21.64
N GLN A 494 21.39 5.00 -21.97
CA GLN A 494 22.07 4.69 -23.24
C GLN A 494 21.43 3.46 -23.90
N PRO A 495 20.26 3.61 -24.55
CA PRO A 495 19.53 2.48 -25.13
C PRO A 495 20.31 1.69 -26.19
N GLY A 496 21.30 2.32 -26.82
CA GLY A 496 22.23 1.64 -27.75
C GLY A 496 23.00 0.46 -27.15
N LEU A 497 23.11 0.35 -25.82
CA LEU A 497 23.72 -0.81 -25.15
C LEU A 497 22.91 -2.11 -25.32
N VAL A 498 21.62 -2.00 -25.66
CA VAL A 498 20.70 -3.12 -25.88
C VAL A 498 20.10 -3.09 -27.29
N ASP A 499 20.84 -2.51 -28.25
CA ASP A 499 20.46 -2.40 -29.67
C ASP A 499 19.14 -1.62 -29.89
N VAL A 500 18.81 -0.67 -29.01
CA VAL A 500 17.65 0.22 -29.16
C VAL A 500 18.10 1.60 -29.64
N GLU A 501 17.68 1.97 -30.85
CA GLU A 501 17.97 3.27 -31.46
C GLU A 501 16.98 4.37 -30.98
N GLN A 502 16.95 4.61 -29.67
CA GLN A 502 16.15 5.69 -29.06
C GLN A 502 17.00 6.51 -28.10
N PRO A 503 16.69 7.81 -27.88
CA PRO A 503 17.33 8.59 -26.83
C PRO A 503 17.01 8.02 -25.45
N GLY A 504 17.94 8.16 -24.50
CA GLY A 504 17.74 7.73 -23.11
C GLY A 504 16.59 8.44 -22.40
N ILE A 505 16.26 7.96 -21.20
CA ILE A 505 15.14 8.53 -20.41
C ILE A 505 15.33 10.01 -20.07
N GLY A 506 16.56 10.47 -19.80
CA GLY A 506 16.83 11.86 -19.44
C GLY A 506 16.69 12.81 -20.62
N GLU A 507 17.27 12.45 -21.75
CA GLU A 507 17.10 13.19 -23.00
C GLU A 507 15.63 13.20 -23.46
N SER A 508 14.96 12.04 -23.44
CA SER A 508 13.55 11.93 -23.83
C SER A 508 12.65 12.80 -22.96
N LEU A 509 12.91 12.86 -21.65
CA LEU A 509 12.17 13.71 -20.71
C LEU A 509 12.37 15.19 -21.03
N PHE A 510 13.61 15.59 -21.28
CA PHE A 510 13.91 16.96 -21.68
C PHE A 510 13.19 17.32 -23.00
N GLN A 511 13.27 16.46 -24.01
CA GLN A 511 12.63 16.69 -25.30
C GLN A 511 11.09 16.76 -25.18
N THR A 512 10.45 15.92 -24.36
CA THR A 512 9.00 15.99 -24.09
C THR A 512 8.59 17.33 -23.48
N ILE A 513 9.33 17.80 -22.47
CA ILE A 513 9.01 19.10 -21.83
C ILE A 513 9.26 20.24 -22.82
N GLN A 514 10.32 20.17 -23.63
CA GLN A 514 10.62 21.21 -24.63
C GLN A 514 9.66 21.22 -25.82
N SER A 515 8.98 20.12 -26.13
CA SER A 515 7.92 20.10 -27.15
C SER A 515 6.58 20.66 -26.67
N CYS A 516 6.43 20.90 -25.36
CA CYS A 516 5.25 21.52 -24.78
C CYS A 516 5.28 23.06 -24.95
N ASP A 517 4.14 23.72 -24.76
CA ASP A 517 4.06 25.19 -24.81
C ASP A 517 4.92 25.84 -23.73
N VAL A 518 5.54 26.97 -24.07
CA VAL A 518 6.53 27.66 -23.21
C VAL A 518 5.96 27.98 -21.82
N ASP A 519 4.69 28.35 -21.76
CA ASP A 519 4.00 28.75 -20.53
C ASP A 519 3.86 27.61 -19.51
N ILE A 520 3.73 26.36 -19.98
CA ILE A 520 3.54 25.21 -19.10
C ILE A 520 4.87 24.54 -18.71
N ARG A 521 5.97 24.76 -19.46
CA ARG A 521 7.27 24.09 -19.19
C ARG A 521 7.77 24.30 -17.77
N SER A 522 7.62 25.51 -17.22
CA SER A 522 8.08 25.79 -15.86
C SER A 522 7.34 24.96 -14.82
N THR A 523 6.04 24.73 -15.02
CA THR A 523 5.21 23.87 -14.15
C THR A 523 5.64 22.42 -14.30
N LEU A 524 5.85 21.95 -15.54
CA LEU A 524 6.28 20.58 -15.82
C LEU A 524 7.65 20.25 -15.20
N TYR A 525 8.64 21.14 -15.29
CA TYR A 525 9.96 20.93 -14.66
C TYR A 525 9.92 20.90 -13.13
N LYS A 526 8.94 21.57 -12.51
CA LYS A 526 8.77 21.61 -11.05
C LYS A 526 7.93 20.44 -10.51
N SER A 527 7.39 19.60 -11.39
CA SER A 527 6.48 18.52 -11.04
C SER A 527 6.75 17.30 -11.92
N ILE A 528 7.95 16.73 -11.83
CA ILE A 528 8.30 15.47 -12.50
C ILE A 528 8.06 14.34 -11.50
N VAL A 529 7.16 13.41 -11.79
CA VAL A 529 6.80 12.31 -10.89
C VAL A 529 7.32 10.98 -11.45
N LEU A 530 8.09 10.25 -10.66
CA LEU A 530 8.57 8.92 -11.03
C LEU A 530 7.56 7.84 -10.62
N SER A 531 7.21 6.97 -11.56
CA SER A 531 6.32 5.82 -11.35
C SER A 531 6.92 4.53 -11.93
N GLY A 532 6.45 3.39 -11.44
CA GLY A 532 6.76 2.08 -11.99
C GLY A 532 7.97 1.41 -11.33
N GLY A 533 8.06 0.08 -11.47
CA GLY A 533 9.06 -0.73 -10.78
C GLY A 533 10.51 -0.40 -11.16
N SER A 534 10.76 -0.05 -12.42
CA SER A 534 12.11 0.30 -12.89
C SER A 534 12.54 1.72 -12.47
N SER A 535 11.65 2.51 -11.88
CA SER A 535 12.02 3.78 -11.23
C SER A 535 12.62 3.59 -9.83
N MET A 536 12.69 2.35 -9.32
CA MET A 536 13.12 2.05 -7.96
C MET A 536 14.64 1.99 -7.77
N TYR A 537 15.44 2.06 -8.85
CA TYR A 537 16.90 2.02 -8.73
C TYR A 537 17.42 3.15 -7.83
N PRO A 538 18.25 2.84 -6.81
CA PRO A 538 18.94 3.85 -6.04
C PRO A 538 19.77 4.75 -6.98
N GLY A 539 19.74 6.07 -6.74
CA GLY A 539 20.46 7.06 -7.54
C GLY A 539 19.76 7.52 -8.82
N LEU A 540 18.67 6.85 -9.25
CA LEU A 540 17.94 7.22 -10.47
C LEU A 540 17.41 8.67 -10.45
N PRO A 541 16.76 9.16 -9.37
CA PRO A 541 16.28 10.54 -9.32
C PRO A 541 17.44 11.55 -9.46
N SER A 542 18.55 11.33 -8.74
CA SER A 542 19.73 12.21 -8.78
C SER A 542 20.42 12.21 -10.14
N ARG A 543 20.53 11.04 -10.78
CA ARG A 543 21.07 10.90 -12.14
C ARG A 543 20.18 11.61 -13.16
N LEU A 544 18.87 11.44 -13.06
CA LEU A 544 17.91 12.11 -13.95
C LEU A 544 17.96 13.64 -13.78
N GLU A 545 18.09 14.14 -12.55
CA GLU A 545 18.27 15.57 -12.27
C GLU A 545 19.57 16.11 -12.90
N LYS A 546 20.69 15.38 -12.76
CA LYS A 546 21.98 15.72 -13.39
C LYS A 546 21.83 15.81 -14.90
N GLU A 547 21.18 14.83 -15.52
CA GLU A 547 21.01 14.79 -16.98
C GLU A 547 20.12 15.92 -17.49
N LEU A 548 19.04 16.25 -16.79
CA LEU A 548 18.20 17.41 -17.14
C LEU A 548 18.96 18.73 -17.03
N LYS A 549 19.80 18.91 -16.01
CA LYS A 549 20.66 20.10 -15.88
C LYS A 549 21.70 20.16 -16.99
N GLN A 550 22.30 19.04 -17.36
CA GLN A 550 23.25 18.93 -18.48
C GLN A 550 22.57 19.33 -19.80
N GLN A 551 21.40 18.76 -20.09
CA GLN A 551 20.61 19.06 -21.29
C GLN A 551 20.20 20.53 -21.33
N TRP A 552 19.77 21.10 -20.19
CA TRP A 552 19.44 22.51 -20.08
C TRP A 552 20.64 23.44 -20.34
N LEU A 553 21.80 23.11 -19.77
CA LEU A 553 23.04 23.86 -19.99
C LEU A 553 23.43 23.89 -21.48
N VAL A 554 23.41 22.73 -22.13
CA VAL A 554 23.82 22.58 -23.53
C VAL A 554 22.81 23.23 -24.48
N HIS A 555 21.52 22.90 -24.36
CA HIS A 555 20.52 23.25 -25.37
C HIS A 555 19.81 24.58 -25.10
N VAL A 556 19.66 25.00 -23.84
CA VAL A 556 18.94 26.24 -23.49
C VAL A 556 19.91 27.37 -23.17
N LEU A 557 20.93 27.10 -22.35
CA LEU A 557 21.91 28.11 -21.94
C LEU A 557 23.12 28.21 -22.90
N LYS A 558 23.20 27.34 -23.93
CA LYS A 558 24.29 27.31 -24.92
C LYS A 558 25.69 27.26 -24.29
N GLY A 559 25.82 26.56 -23.16
CA GLY A 559 27.08 26.38 -22.43
C GLY A 559 27.40 27.43 -21.37
N ASP A 560 26.53 28.43 -21.14
CA ASP A 560 26.74 29.43 -20.07
C ASP A 560 26.22 28.93 -18.71
N PRO A 561 27.10 28.63 -17.73
CA PRO A 561 26.69 28.09 -16.43
C PRO A 561 26.10 29.16 -15.48
N SER A 562 26.29 30.46 -15.75
CA SER A 562 25.92 31.55 -14.83
C SER A 562 24.43 31.62 -14.49
N ARG A 563 23.59 31.02 -15.34
CA ARG A 563 22.12 31.00 -15.20
C ARG A 563 21.56 29.65 -14.78
N LEU A 564 22.41 28.64 -14.53
CA LEU A 564 21.96 27.30 -14.18
C LEU A 564 21.21 27.29 -12.83
N ASP A 565 21.62 28.12 -11.88
CA ASP A 565 20.96 28.25 -10.56
C ASP A 565 19.51 28.74 -10.65
N LYS A 566 19.12 29.38 -11.76
CA LYS A 566 17.74 29.83 -12.01
C LYS A 566 16.85 28.69 -12.49
N PHE A 567 17.42 27.58 -12.96
CA PHE A 567 16.68 26.43 -13.44
C PHE A 567 16.24 25.57 -12.25
N LYS A 568 14.95 25.66 -11.92
CA LYS A 568 14.33 24.85 -10.86
C LYS A 568 13.75 23.59 -11.44
N VAL A 569 14.37 22.46 -11.11
CA VAL A 569 13.86 21.11 -11.40
C VAL A 569 13.47 20.46 -10.09
N ARG A 570 12.35 19.76 -10.08
CA ARG A 570 11.94 18.93 -8.95
C ARG A 570 11.45 17.59 -9.49
N ILE A 571 12.16 16.56 -9.07
CA ILE A 571 11.81 15.16 -9.33
C ILE A 571 11.26 14.60 -8.04
N GLU A 572 10.01 14.17 -8.06
CA GLU A 572 9.33 13.52 -6.96
C GLU A 572 9.48 12.00 -7.13
N ASP A 573 10.10 11.38 -6.13
CA ASP A 573 10.35 9.93 -6.08
C ASP A 573 9.71 9.27 -4.84
N PRO A 574 8.36 9.27 -4.72
CA PRO A 574 7.68 8.71 -3.56
C PRO A 574 8.16 7.28 -3.24
N PRO A 575 8.29 6.89 -1.96
CA PRO A 575 8.80 5.57 -1.58
C PRO A 575 7.90 4.43 -2.08
N ARG A 576 6.61 4.69 -2.32
CA ARG A 576 5.63 3.72 -2.81
C ARG A 576 5.45 3.76 -4.34
N ARG A 577 6.37 4.38 -5.08
CA ARG A 577 6.23 4.61 -6.53
C ARG A 577 6.09 3.35 -7.40
N LYS A 578 6.54 2.18 -6.91
CA LYS A 578 6.28 0.86 -7.54
C LYS A 578 4.79 0.56 -7.74
N HIS A 579 3.94 1.08 -6.87
CA HIS A 579 2.49 0.84 -6.85
C HIS A 579 1.67 2.13 -7.06
N MET A 580 2.29 3.21 -7.54
CA MET A 580 1.66 4.54 -7.58
C MET A 580 0.38 4.57 -8.42
N VAL A 581 0.41 3.91 -9.58
CA VAL A 581 -0.74 3.74 -10.47
C VAL A 581 -1.92 3.11 -9.74
N PHE A 582 -1.68 2.00 -9.04
CA PHE A 582 -2.70 1.31 -8.24
C PHE A 582 -3.23 2.21 -7.12
N ILE A 583 -2.35 2.88 -6.37
CA ILE A 583 -2.75 3.78 -5.27
C ILE A 583 -3.61 4.92 -5.80
N GLY A 584 -3.23 5.53 -6.92
CA GLY A 584 -4.02 6.56 -7.59
C GLY A 584 -5.39 6.05 -8.02
N GLY A 585 -5.44 4.83 -8.55
CA GLY A 585 -6.69 4.12 -8.88
C GLY A 585 -7.56 3.87 -7.66
N ALA A 586 -6.99 3.43 -6.54
CA ALA A 586 -7.71 3.17 -5.29
C ALA A 586 -8.27 4.44 -4.66
N VAL A 587 -7.52 5.55 -4.71
CA VAL A 587 -8.00 6.87 -4.27
C VAL A 587 -9.12 7.37 -5.18
N LEU A 588 -8.93 7.31 -6.51
CA LEU A 588 -9.90 7.77 -7.49
C LEU A 588 -11.21 6.97 -7.41
N ALA A 589 -11.10 5.64 -7.40
CA ALA A 589 -12.25 4.74 -7.28
C ALA A 589 -13.03 4.98 -5.98
N ASN A 590 -12.35 5.25 -4.87
CA ASN A 590 -12.99 5.55 -3.59
C ASN A 590 -13.76 6.89 -3.64
N ILE A 591 -13.18 7.93 -4.25
CA ILE A 591 -13.85 9.23 -4.43
C ILE A 591 -15.06 9.12 -5.37
N MET A 592 -15.01 8.18 -6.31
CA MET A 592 -16.04 7.96 -7.32
C MET A 592 -17.08 6.92 -6.92
N ALA A 593 -16.90 6.19 -5.81
CA ALA A 593 -17.73 5.03 -5.45
C ALA A 593 -19.23 5.34 -5.50
N ASP A 594 -19.65 6.46 -4.91
CA ASP A 594 -21.05 6.90 -4.83
C ASP A 594 -21.50 7.78 -6.02
N LYS A 595 -20.63 8.00 -7.03
CA LYS A 595 -20.88 8.89 -8.17
C LYS A 595 -21.21 8.09 -9.43
N ASP A 596 -22.42 7.54 -9.51
CA ASP A 596 -22.85 6.68 -10.62
C ASP A 596 -22.66 7.32 -12.01
N HIS A 597 -22.87 8.63 -12.12
CA HIS A 597 -22.67 9.39 -13.37
C HIS A 597 -21.23 9.36 -13.91
N MET A 598 -20.23 8.97 -13.13
CA MET A 598 -18.85 8.86 -13.60
C MET A 598 -18.50 7.47 -14.13
N TRP A 599 -19.20 6.43 -13.68
CA TRP A 599 -19.00 5.06 -14.13
C TRP A 599 -19.77 4.84 -15.43
N ILE A 600 -19.26 4.01 -16.32
CA ILE A 600 -20.07 3.47 -17.41
C ILE A 600 -20.90 2.34 -16.79
N SER A 601 -22.22 2.42 -16.88
CA SER A 601 -23.11 1.34 -16.45
C SER A 601 -23.33 0.32 -17.55
N LYS A 602 -23.75 -0.90 -17.18
CA LYS A 602 -24.10 -1.94 -18.15
C LYS A 602 -25.21 -1.49 -19.10
N GLN A 603 -26.22 -0.79 -18.58
CA GLN A 603 -27.31 -0.24 -19.38
C GLN A 603 -26.80 0.78 -20.42
N GLU A 604 -25.94 1.72 -20.02
CA GLU A 604 -25.36 2.69 -20.97
C GLU A 604 -24.53 2.00 -22.07
N TRP A 605 -23.82 0.93 -21.72
CA TRP A 605 -23.05 0.13 -22.69
C TRP A 605 -23.96 -0.58 -23.70
N GLU A 606 -25.05 -1.21 -23.24
CA GLU A 606 -26.03 -1.88 -24.11
C GLU A 606 -26.73 -0.88 -25.06
N GLU A 607 -27.02 0.34 -24.59
CA GLU A 607 -27.72 1.36 -25.38
C GLU A 607 -26.82 2.09 -26.39
N GLN A 608 -25.57 2.42 -26.01
CA GLN A 608 -24.70 3.32 -26.80
C GLN A 608 -23.47 2.61 -27.38
N GLY A 609 -23.15 1.41 -26.91
CA GLY A 609 -21.95 0.65 -27.28
C GLY A 609 -20.67 1.47 -27.09
N PRO A 610 -19.67 1.32 -27.98
CA PRO A 610 -18.38 2.01 -27.89
C PRO A 610 -18.41 3.53 -27.78
N ARG A 611 -19.51 4.19 -28.20
CA ARG A 611 -19.62 5.66 -28.16
C ARG A 611 -19.56 6.21 -26.73
N ILE A 612 -20.02 5.44 -25.73
CA ILE A 612 -20.01 5.86 -24.32
C ILE A 612 -18.59 6.04 -23.77
N LEU A 613 -17.56 5.46 -24.40
CA LEU A 613 -16.17 5.63 -23.95
C LEU A 613 -15.70 7.09 -23.98
N THR A 614 -16.37 7.96 -24.73
CA THR A 614 -16.14 9.41 -24.71
C THR A 614 -16.39 10.05 -23.34
N LYS A 615 -17.23 9.42 -22.50
CA LYS A 615 -17.49 9.80 -21.10
C LYS A 615 -16.23 9.79 -20.23
N LEU A 616 -15.24 8.95 -20.58
CA LEU A 616 -13.98 8.80 -19.84
C LEU A 616 -12.96 9.90 -20.16
N GLY A 617 -13.33 10.89 -20.99
CA GLY A 617 -12.51 12.03 -21.35
C GLY A 617 -11.95 11.98 -22.78
N PRO A 618 -11.52 13.13 -23.31
CA PRO A 618 -10.86 13.22 -24.61
C PRO A 618 -9.56 12.43 -24.57
N ARG A 619 -9.28 11.75 -25.68
CA ARG A 619 -8.15 10.85 -25.76
C ARG A 619 -6.83 11.55 -25.83
#